data_AF-A0A8T7MEC7-F1
#
_entry.id   AF-A0A8T7MEC7-F1
#
_cell.length_a   1.000
_cell.length_b   1.000
_cell.length_c   1.000
_cell.angle_alpha   90.00
_cell.angle_beta   90.00
_cell.angle_gamma   90.00
#
_symmetry.space_group_name_H-M   'P 1'
#
loop_
_entity.id
_entity.type
_entity.pdbx_description
1 polymer ?
#
loop_
_entity_poly.entity_id
_entity_poly.type
_entity_poly.pdbx_seq_one_letter_code
_entity_poly.pdbx_strand_id
1 'polypeptide(L)'
;MPAKSKVLEFYNEKLKHFLANKKGDEFQNFFEMVMLKRFPRDFDNVCPWGKEGDEKCDGILASDGTLFQVYGPEKFDKTKANAKIRKDFQGALNKWAGKFPTWVFVHNNFGGLPSDVMKTILELRLANPAIKIEPWGPEKLWEVAIEPLTYRQLEAIFGSPLTWSDLGDVDFEHYKVILQKIGERIKVETIEEIESVPRDKIKINQLSPTSEILLKSAFGQIKSVEIFIKNYPIDPTLGERVAVALNNKYQELKEERLSPDYIFAELLSFTTTGDNVYLAAALIVMAYFFESCDIFEASIG
;
A
#
# COMPACT_ATOMS: atom_id res chain seq x y z
N MET A 1 -14.65 -11.94 19.13
CA MET A 1 -13.45 -11.08 19.13
C MET A 1 -12.40 -11.39 18.04
N PRO A 2 -12.20 -12.62 17.50
CA PRO A 2 -11.13 -12.87 16.52
C PRO A 2 -11.33 -12.20 15.13
N ALA A 3 -12.57 -11.92 14.72
CA ALA A 3 -12.84 -11.27 13.43
C ALA A 3 -12.38 -9.80 13.37
N LYS A 4 -12.52 -9.04 14.48
CA LYS A 4 -12.12 -7.62 14.51
C LYS A 4 -10.60 -7.44 14.34
N SER A 5 -9.81 -8.31 14.97
CA SER A 5 -8.34 -8.31 14.88
C SER A 5 -7.86 -8.52 13.45
N LYS A 6 -8.44 -9.50 12.74
CA LYS A 6 -8.07 -9.82 11.36
C LYS A 6 -8.43 -8.71 10.36
N VAL A 7 -9.55 -8.02 10.59
CA VAL A 7 -9.96 -6.89 9.74
C VAL A 7 -9.01 -5.70 9.90
N LEU A 8 -8.59 -5.39 11.12
CA LEU A 8 -7.59 -4.34 11.36
C LEU A 8 -6.22 -4.72 10.79
N GLU A 9 -5.82 -5.98 10.90
CA GLU A 9 -4.60 -6.49 10.28
C GLU A 9 -4.62 -6.33 8.76
N PHE A 10 -5.74 -6.64 8.09
CA PHE A 10 -5.93 -6.37 6.66
C PHE A 10 -5.71 -4.90 6.30
N TYR A 11 -6.30 -3.98 7.06
CA TYR A 11 -6.14 -2.55 6.80
C TYR A 11 -4.73 -2.05 7.09
N ASN A 12 -4.04 -2.63 8.07
CA ASN A 12 -2.64 -2.30 8.36
C ASN A 12 -1.71 -2.75 7.21
N GLU A 13 -1.93 -3.95 6.65
CA GLU A 13 -1.21 -4.39 5.45
C GLU A 13 -1.53 -3.51 4.23
N LYS A 14 -2.78 -3.08 4.07
CA LYS A 14 -3.14 -2.09 3.04
C LYS A 14 -2.42 -0.76 3.24
N LEU A 15 -2.31 -0.28 4.48
CA LEU A 15 -1.54 0.94 4.78
C LEU A 15 -0.07 0.77 4.35
N LYS A 16 0.55 -0.39 4.64
CA LYS A 16 1.92 -0.69 4.22
C LYS A 16 2.12 -0.52 2.72
N HIS A 17 1.26 -1.16 1.94
CA HIS A 17 1.26 -1.04 0.49
C HIS A 17 0.99 0.40 0.02
N PHE A 18 0.03 1.09 0.61
CA PHE A 18 -0.30 2.47 0.25
C PHE A 18 0.88 3.43 0.46
N LEU A 19 1.53 3.38 1.62
CA LEU A 19 2.64 4.30 1.95
C LEU A 19 3.93 3.99 1.19
N ALA A 20 4.10 2.73 0.77
CA ALA A 20 5.17 2.34 -0.13
C ALA A 20 5.01 2.95 -1.53
N ASN A 21 3.77 3.09 -2.02
CA ASN A 21 3.48 3.66 -3.36
C ASN A 21 3.25 5.18 -3.36
N LYS A 22 2.64 5.74 -2.31
CA LYS A 22 2.32 7.17 -2.25
C LYS A 22 3.53 7.98 -1.79
N LYS A 23 4.05 8.81 -2.69
CA LYS A 23 5.23 9.66 -2.49
C LYS A 23 4.90 11.13 -2.81
N GLY A 24 5.71 12.06 -2.29
CA GLY A 24 5.54 13.49 -2.46
C GLY A 24 4.13 13.95 -2.06
N ASP A 25 3.49 14.70 -2.96
CA ASP A 25 2.17 15.29 -2.77
C ASP A 25 1.09 14.22 -2.54
N GLU A 26 1.23 13.02 -3.09
CA GLU A 26 0.26 11.94 -2.82
C GLU A 26 0.25 11.50 -1.37
N PHE A 27 1.42 11.48 -0.72
CA PHE A 27 1.52 11.13 0.69
C PHE A 27 0.93 12.23 1.57
N GLN A 28 1.18 13.48 1.21
CA GLN A 28 0.58 14.63 1.90
C GLN A 28 -0.95 14.62 1.78
N ASN A 29 -1.49 14.48 0.57
CA ASN A 29 -2.93 14.39 0.33
C ASN A 29 -3.56 13.22 1.10
N PHE A 30 -2.87 12.07 1.17
CA PHE A 30 -3.32 10.94 1.97
C PHE A 30 -3.36 11.26 3.46
N PHE A 31 -2.30 11.86 4.00
CA PHE A 31 -2.22 12.28 5.40
C PHE A 31 -3.36 13.25 5.74
N GLU A 32 -3.55 14.29 4.94
CA GLU A 32 -4.61 15.29 5.12
C GLU A 32 -6.00 14.63 5.13
N MET A 33 -6.28 13.74 4.16
CA MET A 33 -7.54 13.00 4.10
C MET A 33 -7.79 12.16 5.37
N VAL A 34 -6.76 11.47 5.87
CA VAL A 34 -6.86 10.64 7.08
C VAL A 34 -7.12 11.53 8.30
N MET A 35 -6.38 12.62 8.44
CA MET A 35 -6.50 13.53 9.57
C MET A 35 -7.87 14.24 9.58
N LEU A 36 -8.39 14.68 8.43
CA LEU A 36 -9.74 15.22 8.30
C LEU A 36 -10.83 14.21 8.71
N LYS A 37 -10.63 12.91 8.44
CA LYS A 37 -11.58 11.87 8.88
C LYS A 37 -11.48 11.59 10.38
N ARG A 38 -10.28 11.65 10.95
CA ARG A 38 -10.02 11.39 12.38
C ARG A 38 -10.43 12.56 13.27
N PHE A 39 -10.23 13.79 12.78
CA PHE A 39 -10.39 15.05 13.51
C PHE A 39 -11.22 16.07 12.69
N PRO A 40 -12.47 15.75 12.31
CA PRO A 40 -13.25 16.51 11.33
C PRO A 40 -13.64 17.93 11.75
N ARG A 41 -13.38 18.33 13.00
CA ARG A 41 -13.69 19.67 13.54
C ARG A 41 -12.48 20.33 14.21
N ASP A 42 -11.32 19.72 14.04
CA ASP A 42 -10.13 20.10 14.79
C ASP A 42 -8.88 20.14 13.91
N PHE A 43 -8.83 19.31 12.87
CA PHE A 43 -7.76 19.38 11.88
C PHE A 43 -8.12 20.36 10.76
N ASP A 44 -7.26 21.36 10.57
CA ASP A 44 -7.33 22.31 9.46
C ASP A 44 -6.16 22.07 8.49
N ASN A 45 -6.48 21.90 7.21
CA ASN A 45 -5.47 21.89 6.15
C ASN A 45 -4.98 23.34 5.94
N VAL A 46 -3.67 23.56 5.96
CA VAL A 46 -3.10 24.86 5.65
C VAL A 46 -2.80 24.89 4.15
N CYS A 47 -3.79 25.24 3.34
CA CYS A 47 -3.57 25.42 1.90
C CYS A 47 -2.85 26.75 1.62
N PRO A 48 -1.79 26.76 0.79
CA PRO A 48 -1.17 28.01 0.36
C PRO A 48 -2.12 28.85 -0.50
N TRP A 49 -2.19 30.16 -0.24
CA TRP A 49 -3.02 31.10 -1.00
C TRP A 49 -2.11 32.08 -1.78
N GLY A 50 -2.01 31.91 -3.10
CA GLY A 50 -1.35 32.86 -4.01
C GLY A 50 0.18 32.74 -4.12
N LYS A 51 0.89 33.87 -4.28
CA LYS A 51 2.36 33.94 -4.41
C LYS A 51 3.11 33.67 -3.09
N GLU A 52 2.38 33.55 -2.00
CA GLU A 52 2.90 33.11 -0.71
C GLU A 52 2.82 31.58 -0.69
N GLY A 53 3.95 30.94 -1.02
CA GLY A 53 4.05 29.48 -1.01
C GLY A 53 3.78 28.87 0.38
N ASP A 54 3.73 27.53 0.44
CA ASP A 54 3.47 26.74 1.65
C ASP A 54 4.01 27.42 2.90
N GLU A 55 3.13 27.72 3.84
CA GLU A 55 3.49 28.34 5.12
C GLU A 55 4.26 27.41 6.06
N LYS A 56 4.91 26.37 5.49
CA LYS A 56 5.70 25.36 6.20
C LYS A 56 4.89 24.67 7.29
N CYS A 57 3.62 24.44 6.96
CA CYS A 57 2.64 23.74 7.74
C CYS A 57 1.76 22.99 6.75
N ASP A 58 1.70 21.66 6.89
CA ASP A 58 0.85 20.82 6.04
C ASP A 58 -0.47 20.49 6.76
N GLY A 59 -0.60 20.88 8.03
CA GLY A 59 -1.82 20.76 8.81
C GLY A 59 -1.64 21.17 10.27
N ILE A 60 -2.73 21.59 10.91
CA ILE A 60 -2.75 21.98 12.33
C ILE A 60 -3.93 21.34 13.04
N LEU A 61 -3.73 20.90 14.28
CA LEU A 61 -4.83 20.63 15.22
C LEU A 61 -5.11 21.90 16.03
N ALA A 62 -6.31 22.47 15.88
CA ALA A 62 -6.67 23.74 16.50
C ALA A 62 -6.79 23.65 18.03
N SER A 63 -7.19 22.48 18.55
CA SER A 63 -7.44 22.25 19.97
C SER A 63 -6.18 22.33 20.83
N ASP A 64 -5.06 21.81 20.33
CA ASP A 64 -3.79 21.74 21.05
C ASP A 64 -2.63 22.45 20.33
N GLY A 65 -2.88 23.04 19.16
CA GLY A 65 -1.88 23.76 18.38
C GLY A 65 -0.80 22.87 17.79
N THR A 66 -1.03 21.57 17.63
CA THR A 66 -0.05 20.66 17.02
C THR A 66 0.11 20.96 15.53
N LEU A 67 1.32 21.35 15.12
CA LEU A 67 1.68 21.53 13.71
C LEU A 67 2.23 20.24 13.13
N PHE A 68 1.79 19.90 11.92
CA PHE A 68 2.27 18.76 11.16
C PHE A 68 3.09 19.21 9.95
N GLN A 69 4.24 18.58 9.75
CA GLN A 69 4.99 18.64 8.51
C GLN A 69 5.19 17.22 7.99
N VAL A 70 4.73 16.99 6.78
CA VAL A 70 4.72 15.71 6.09
C VAL A 70 5.94 15.61 5.16
N TYR A 71 6.59 14.45 5.20
CA TYR A 71 7.72 14.14 4.36
C TYR A 71 7.69 12.68 3.88
N GLY A 72 7.28 12.49 2.63
CA GLY A 72 7.31 11.18 1.97
C GLY A 72 8.11 11.22 0.67
N PRO A 73 9.45 11.33 0.69
CA PRO A 73 10.22 11.42 -0.54
C PRO A 73 10.11 10.13 -1.37
N GLU A 74 10.20 10.24 -2.70
CA GLU A 74 10.27 9.07 -3.60
C GLU A 74 11.43 8.16 -3.24
N LYS A 75 12.62 8.75 -3.04
CA LYS A 75 13.81 8.07 -2.57
C LYS A 75 14.29 8.70 -1.27
N PHE A 76 14.39 7.89 -0.22
CA PHE A 76 14.88 8.37 1.06
C PHE A 76 16.38 8.72 0.98
N ASP A 77 16.70 9.96 1.32
CA ASP A 77 18.07 10.46 1.44
C ASP A 77 18.20 11.16 2.80
N LYS A 78 19.14 10.69 3.62
CA LYS A 78 19.34 11.19 4.99
C LYS A 78 19.78 12.65 5.04
N THR A 79 20.57 13.10 4.07
CA THR A 79 21.06 14.48 4.00
C THR A 79 19.92 15.41 3.63
N LYS A 80 19.10 15.01 2.64
CA LYS A 80 17.89 15.76 2.27
C LYS A 80 16.86 15.79 3.39
N ALA A 81 16.64 14.66 4.08
CA ALA A 81 15.73 14.58 5.22
C ALA A 81 16.16 15.53 6.35
N ASN A 82 17.45 15.52 6.72
CA ASN A 82 18.00 16.42 7.74
C ASN A 82 17.85 17.90 7.34
N ALA A 83 18.17 18.24 6.10
CA ALA A 83 18.02 19.60 5.60
C ALA A 83 16.55 20.05 5.62
N LYS A 84 15.62 19.17 5.24
CA LYS A 84 14.18 19.45 5.25
C LYS A 84 13.65 19.64 6.67
N ILE A 85 13.98 18.76 7.61
CA ILE A 85 13.57 18.88 9.02
C ILE A 85 14.00 20.23 9.60
N ARG A 86 15.28 20.60 9.42
CA ARG A 86 15.78 21.88 9.95
C ARG A 86 15.12 23.08 9.27
N LYS A 87 14.97 23.03 7.94
CA LYS A 87 14.37 24.11 7.15
C LYS A 87 12.89 24.31 7.52
N ASP A 88 12.13 23.23 7.62
CA ASP A 88 10.70 23.29 7.88
C ASP A 88 10.43 23.64 9.35
N PHE A 89 11.20 23.09 10.30
CA PHE A 89 11.10 23.49 11.71
C PHE A 89 11.45 24.98 11.91
N GLN A 90 12.52 25.48 11.28
CA GLN A 90 12.85 26.91 11.33
C GLN A 90 11.76 27.76 10.66
N GLY A 91 11.17 27.28 9.57
CA GLY A 91 10.02 27.93 8.93
C GLY A 91 8.81 28.02 9.86
N ALA A 92 8.49 26.92 10.55
CA ALA A 92 7.43 26.87 11.55
C ALA A 92 7.71 27.85 12.69
N LEU A 93 8.93 27.88 13.23
CA LEU A 93 9.33 28.87 14.25
C LEU A 93 9.14 30.30 13.76
N ASN A 94 9.56 30.63 12.54
CA ASN A 94 9.50 31.99 12.02
C ASN A 94 8.05 32.47 11.80
N LYS A 95 7.18 31.60 11.29
CA LYS A 95 5.79 31.96 10.94
C LYS A 95 4.80 31.79 12.10
N TRP A 96 5.05 30.80 12.96
CA TRP A 96 4.13 30.37 14.02
C TRP A 96 4.72 30.57 15.43
N ALA A 97 5.76 31.40 15.59
CA ALA A 97 6.42 31.68 16.86
C ALA A 97 5.42 31.87 18.03
N GLY A 98 5.57 31.08 19.08
CA GLY A 98 4.74 31.16 20.28
C GLY A 98 3.30 30.66 20.14
N LYS A 99 2.93 30.05 19.01
CA LYS A 99 1.57 29.58 18.70
C LYS A 99 1.42 28.07 18.61
N PHE A 100 2.50 27.30 18.69
CA PHE A 100 2.45 25.83 18.65
C PHE A 100 3.26 25.21 19.79
N PRO A 101 2.62 24.45 20.69
CA PRO A 101 3.33 23.71 21.74
C PRO A 101 3.92 22.38 21.21
N THR A 102 3.43 21.87 20.08
CA THR A 102 3.84 20.59 19.51
C THR A 102 4.13 20.72 18.00
N TRP A 103 5.22 20.13 17.54
CA TRP A 103 5.57 20.00 16.13
C TRP A 103 5.85 18.53 15.79
N VAL A 104 5.12 18.01 14.80
CA VAL A 104 5.16 16.60 14.40
C VAL A 104 5.73 16.49 12.99
N PHE A 105 6.80 15.71 12.87
CA PHE A 105 7.40 15.35 11.59
C PHE A 105 6.88 13.98 11.13
N VAL A 106 6.01 13.97 10.13
CA VAL A 106 5.37 12.75 9.62
C VAL A 106 6.18 12.19 8.45
N HIS A 107 6.49 10.88 8.47
CA HIS A 107 7.24 10.22 7.40
C HIS A 107 6.63 8.88 6.98
N ASN A 108 6.84 8.50 5.71
CA ASN A 108 6.35 7.23 5.15
C ASN A 108 7.35 6.06 5.25
N ASN A 109 8.52 6.26 5.86
CA ASN A 109 9.52 5.20 5.98
C ASN A 109 9.17 4.15 7.05
N PHE A 110 8.94 2.89 6.63
CA PHE A 110 8.64 1.75 7.52
C PHE A 110 9.84 1.27 8.34
N GLY A 111 11.06 1.44 7.83
CA GLY A 111 12.28 1.09 8.58
C GLY A 111 12.60 2.06 9.73
N GLY A 112 11.72 3.02 10.01
CA GLY A 112 11.97 4.12 10.93
C GLY A 112 12.92 5.17 10.36
N LEU A 113 13.23 6.18 11.17
CA LEU A 113 14.22 7.20 10.79
C LEU A 113 15.64 6.69 11.06
N PRO A 114 16.58 6.88 10.12
CA PRO A 114 17.98 6.57 10.36
C PRO A 114 18.53 7.35 11.56
N SER A 115 19.57 6.80 12.20
CA SER A 115 20.19 7.38 13.40
C SER A 115 20.61 8.85 13.22
N ASP A 116 21.16 9.21 12.05
CA ASP A 116 21.54 10.59 11.72
C ASP A 116 20.35 11.56 11.71
N VAL A 117 19.17 11.09 11.29
CA VAL A 117 17.94 11.89 11.28
C VAL A 117 17.37 12.01 12.68
N MET A 118 17.39 10.92 13.45
CA MET A 118 17.02 10.95 14.86
C MET A 118 17.90 11.88 15.70
N LYS A 119 19.21 11.93 15.43
CA LYS A 119 20.13 12.90 16.07
C LYS A 119 19.69 14.34 15.81
N THR A 120 19.35 14.70 14.57
CA THR A 120 18.82 16.04 14.24
C THR A 120 17.56 16.35 15.05
N ILE A 121 16.63 15.40 15.18
CA ILE A 121 15.41 15.59 15.99
C ILE A 121 15.75 15.82 17.47
N LEU A 122 16.70 15.03 18.01
CA LEU A 122 17.14 15.18 19.40
C LEU A 122 17.84 16.53 19.64
N GLU A 123 18.68 16.99 18.72
CA GLU A 123 19.29 18.32 18.77
C GLU A 123 18.23 19.43 18.79
N LEU A 124 17.20 19.33 17.94
CA LEU A 124 16.10 20.30 17.92
C LEU A 124 15.31 20.30 19.23
N ARG A 125 15.07 19.12 19.84
CA ARG A 125 14.43 19.00 21.16
C ARG A 125 15.25 19.70 22.25
N LEU A 126 16.57 19.49 22.25
CA LEU A 126 17.47 20.11 23.23
C LEU A 126 17.52 21.63 23.07
N ALA A 127 17.53 22.12 21.83
CA ALA A 127 17.54 23.55 21.54
C ALA A 127 16.19 24.25 21.82
N ASN A 128 15.08 23.51 21.86
CA ASN A 128 13.73 24.06 21.98
C ASN A 128 12.91 23.32 23.05
N PRO A 129 13.29 23.40 24.33
CA PRO A 129 12.66 22.62 25.40
C PRO A 129 11.19 22.96 25.65
N ALA A 130 10.72 24.13 25.20
CA ALA A 130 9.32 24.55 25.30
C ALA A 130 8.41 23.92 24.23
N ILE A 131 8.97 23.29 23.19
CA ILE A 131 8.23 22.73 22.06
C ILE A 131 8.41 21.21 22.06
N LYS A 132 7.29 20.48 22.10
CA LYS A 132 7.28 19.03 21.97
C LYS A 132 7.50 18.66 20.50
N ILE A 133 8.64 18.05 20.19
CA ILE A 133 8.99 17.64 18.82
C ILE A 133 8.86 16.13 18.70
N GLU A 134 8.04 15.62 17.77
CA GLU A 134 7.79 14.17 17.62
C GLU A 134 7.90 13.70 16.16
N PRO A 135 8.65 12.62 15.87
CA PRO A 135 8.52 11.94 14.59
C PRO A 135 7.33 10.99 14.60
N TRP A 136 6.51 11.03 13.56
CA TRP A 136 5.47 10.03 13.29
C TRP A 136 5.86 9.21 12.07
N GLY A 137 6.17 7.93 12.31
CA GLY A 137 6.27 6.94 11.25
C GLY A 137 4.93 6.26 10.97
N PRO A 138 4.92 5.28 10.05
CA PRO A 138 3.71 4.54 9.69
C PRO A 138 2.98 3.90 10.89
N GLU A 139 3.72 3.36 11.86
CA GLU A 139 3.14 2.77 13.06
C GLU A 139 2.40 3.79 13.92
N LYS A 140 2.99 4.99 14.10
CA LYS A 140 2.35 6.03 14.91
C LYS A 140 1.15 6.65 14.19
N LEU A 141 1.25 6.81 12.86
CA LEU A 141 0.14 7.23 12.02
C LEU A 141 -1.02 6.22 12.11
N TRP A 142 -0.72 4.93 12.09
CA TRP A 142 -1.70 3.87 12.28
C TRP A 142 -2.41 4.01 13.64
N GLU A 143 -1.65 3.96 14.73
CA GLU A 143 -2.17 3.99 16.11
C GLU A 143 -3.04 5.22 16.39
N VAL A 144 -2.57 6.41 15.99
CA VAL A 144 -3.21 7.67 16.40
C VAL A 144 -4.34 8.08 15.45
N ALA A 145 -4.13 7.91 14.15
CA ALA A 145 -4.99 8.49 13.13
C ALA A 145 -5.91 7.49 12.42
N ILE A 146 -5.47 6.24 12.24
CA ILE A 146 -6.16 5.27 11.36
C ILE A 146 -6.91 4.20 12.16
N GLU A 147 -6.26 3.53 13.11
CA GLU A 147 -6.88 2.50 13.95
C GLU A 147 -8.16 2.98 14.67
N PRO A 148 -8.26 4.24 15.15
CA PRO A 148 -9.47 4.73 15.79
C PRO A 148 -10.63 5.01 14.84
N LEU A 149 -10.42 4.96 13.52
CA LEU A 149 -11.48 5.22 12.55
C LEU A 149 -12.54 4.11 12.56
N THR A 150 -13.76 4.46 12.21
CA THR A 150 -14.83 3.48 12.03
C THR A 150 -14.56 2.60 10.81
N TYR A 151 -15.09 1.37 10.79
CA TYR A 151 -14.96 0.48 9.62
C TYR A 151 -15.41 1.13 8.32
N ARG A 152 -16.53 1.86 8.33
CA ARG A 152 -17.01 2.60 7.15
C ARG A 152 -15.98 3.64 6.65
N GLN A 153 -15.26 4.28 7.55
CA GLN A 153 -14.20 5.23 7.17
C GLN A 153 -12.97 4.49 6.63
N LEU A 154 -12.58 3.37 7.25
CA LEU A 154 -11.49 2.52 6.75
C LEU A 154 -11.80 1.97 5.36
N GLU A 155 -13.02 1.49 5.12
CA GLU A 155 -13.50 1.05 3.81
C GLU A 155 -13.45 2.18 2.77
N ALA A 156 -13.83 3.40 3.16
CA ALA A 156 -13.75 4.56 2.27
C ALA A 156 -12.31 4.98 1.94
N ILE A 157 -11.32 4.60 2.75
CA ILE A 157 -9.90 4.93 2.54
C ILE A 157 -9.19 3.81 1.78
N PHE A 158 -9.41 2.56 2.19
CA PHE A 158 -8.62 1.39 1.75
C PHE A 158 -9.42 0.38 0.90
N GLY A 159 -10.73 0.58 0.74
CA GLY A 159 -11.65 -0.39 0.16
C GLY A 159 -12.15 -1.42 1.19
N SER A 160 -13.23 -2.12 0.86
CA SER A 160 -13.77 -3.17 1.73
C SER A 160 -12.94 -4.45 1.66
N PRO A 161 -12.82 -5.22 2.75
CA PRO A 161 -12.23 -6.55 2.70
C PRO A 161 -13.06 -7.46 1.79
N LEU A 162 -12.39 -8.43 1.15
CA LEU A 162 -13.09 -9.47 0.40
C LEU A 162 -13.98 -10.31 1.31
N THR A 163 -15.17 -10.62 0.82
CA THR A 163 -16.13 -11.52 1.47
C THR A 163 -16.28 -12.83 0.70
N TRP A 164 -16.87 -13.83 1.36
CA TRP A 164 -17.23 -15.08 0.69
C TRP A 164 -18.34 -14.91 -0.35
N SER A 165 -19.19 -13.89 -0.21
CA SER A 165 -20.20 -13.56 -1.24
C SER A 165 -19.50 -13.08 -2.50
N ASP A 166 -18.55 -12.15 -2.35
CA ASP A 166 -17.80 -11.62 -3.50
C ASP A 166 -17.11 -12.74 -4.29
N LEU A 167 -16.55 -13.73 -3.59
CA LEU A 167 -15.99 -14.93 -4.20
C LEU A 167 -17.06 -15.79 -4.91
N GLY A 168 -18.25 -15.94 -4.34
CA GLY A 168 -19.35 -16.71 -4.92
C GLY A 168 -20.05 -16.03 -6.10
N ASP A 169 -19.98 -14.70 -6.17
CA ASP A 169 -20.59 -13.86 -7.21
C ASP A 169 -19.72 -13.75 -8.48
N VAL A 170 -18.50 -14.29 -8.45
CA VAL A 170 -17.62 -14.34 -9.63
C VAL A 170 -18.20 -15.26 -10.70
N ASP A 171 -18.35 -14.71 -11.90
CA ASP A 171 -18.83 -15.44 -13.08
C ASP A 171 -17.86 -15.41 -14.27
N PHE A 172 -18.30 -15.97 -15.38
CA PHE A 172 -17.53 -16.07 -16.62
C PHE A 172 -17.09 -14.71 -17.18
N GLU A 173 -17.95 -13.68 -17.12
CA GLU A 173 -17.60 -12.36 -17.69
C GLU A 173 -16.54 -11.67 -16.84
N HIS A 174 -16.54 -11.87 -15.51
CA HIS A 174 -15.47 -11.36 -14.65
C HIS A 174 -14.11 -11.95 -15.03
N TYR A 175 -14.02 -13.28 -15.22
CA TYR A 175 -12.78 -13.92 -15.67
C TYR A 175 -12.32 -13.44 -17.03
N LYS A 176 -13.25 -13.32 -17.97
CA LYS A 176 -12.96 -12.81 -19.32
C LYS A 176 -12.33 -11.42 -19.28
N VAL A 177 -12.93 -10.48 -18.55
CA VAL A 177 -12.41 -9.10 -18.42
C VAL A 177 -11.01 -9.10 -17.81
N ILE A 178 -10.79 -9.84 -16.72
CA ILE A 178 -9.49 -9.90 -16.04
C ILE A 178 -8.42 -10.52 -16.96
N LEU A 179 -8.70 -11.70 -17.52
CA LEU A 179 -7.74 -12.44 -18.34
C LEU A 179 -7.41 -11.67 -19.62
N GLN A 180 -8.40 -11.07 -20.30
CA GLN A 180 -8.17 -10.25 -21.50
C GLN A 180 -7.31 -9.02 -21.16
N LYS A 181 -7.66 -8.29 -20.10
CA LYS A 181 -6.90 -7.09 -19.69
C LYS A 181 -5.43 -7.39 -19.39
N ILE A 182 -5.14 -8.55 -18.80
CA ILE A 182 -3.76 -8.97 -18.55
C ILE A 182 -3.09 -9.43 -19.84
N GLY A 183 -3.77 -10.30 -20.62
CA GLY A 183 -3.22 -10.90 -21.83
C GLY A 183 -2.99 -9.93 -23.00
N GLU A 184 -3.68 -8.79 -23.03
CA GLU A 184 -3.44 -7.70 -24.00
C GLU A 184 -2.08 -7.02 -23.83
N ARG A 185 -1.44 -7.17 -22.67
CA ARG A 185 -0.13 -6.56 -22.36
C ARG A 185 1.04 -7.30 -23.00
N ILE A 186 0.82 -8.53 -23.45
CA ILE A 186 1.81 -9.35 -24.13
C ILE A 186 1.46 -9.41 -25.61
N LYS A 187 2.41 -8.98 -26.46
CA LYS A 187 2.34 -9.21 -27.90
C LYS A 187 2.87 -10.62 -28.17
N VAL A 188 2.19 -11.34 -29.06
CA VAL A 188 2.35 -12.79 -29.33
C VAL A 188 3.79 -13.21 -29.73
N GLU A 189 4.68 -12.27 -30.03
CA GLU A 189 6.03 -12.54 -30.56
C GLU A 189 7.04 -13.08 -29.53
N THR A 190 6.75 -13.06 -28.22
CA THR A 190 7.62 -13.62 -27.17
C THR A 190 6.81 -14.39 -26.12
N ILE A 191 6.46 -15.63 -26.44
CA ILE A 191 6.03 -16.63 -25.45
C ILE A 191 7.19 -17.61 -25.32
N GLU A 192 8.05 -17.42 -24.31
CA GLU A 192 9.03 -18.43 -23.92
C GLU A 192 8.31 -19.53 -23.11
N GLU A 193 8.64 -20.80 -23.36
CA GLU A 193 8.07 -21.94 -22.61
C GLU A 193 8.42 -21.82 -21.12
N ILE A 194 7.39 -21.71 -20.27
CA ILE A 194 7.53 -21.73 -18.81
C ILE A 194 7.50 -23.20 -18.36
N GLU A 195 8.57 -23.69 -17.74
CA GLU A 195 8.61 -25.03 -17.13
C GLU A 195 7.68 -25.10 -15.90
N SER A 196 6.75 -26.06 -15.89
CA SER A 196 5.86 -26.31 -14.74
C SER A 196 6.57 -27.11 -13.65
N VAL A 197 6.43 -26.73 -12.37
CA VAL A 197 7.10 -27.40 -11.22
C VAL A 197 6.10 -27.76 -10.10
N PRO A 198 6.29 -28.83 -9.28
CA PRO A 198 5.32 -29.24 -8.24
C PRO A 198 5.44 -28.53 -6.86
N ARG A 199 4.45 -28.83 -6.01
CA ARG A 199 3.85 -28.10 -4.85
C ARG A 199 4.66 -28.03 -3.53
N ASP A 200 4.80 -26.81 -2.96
CA ASP A 200 4.40 -26.37 -1.60
C ASP A 200 4.82 -24.89 -1.31
N LYS A 201 4.26 -23.92 -2.06
CA LYS A 201 4.83 -22.55 -2.21
C LYS A 201 4.56 -21.54 -1.10
N ILE A 202 3.46 -21.65 -0.35
CA ILE A 202 3.05 -20.61 0.61
C ILE A 202 4.11 -20.44 1.72
N LYS A 203 4.65 -21.55 2.23
CA LYS A 203 5.71 -21.52 3.26
C LYS A 203 7.06 -21.10 2.70
N ILE A 204 7.35 -21.45 1.45
CA ILE A 204 8.62 -21.13 0.77
C ILE A 204 8.75 -19.62 0.55
N ASN A 205 7.65 -18.96 0.14
CA ASN A 205 7.65 -17.53 -0.18
C ASN A 205 7.36 -16.62 1.04
N GLN A 206 7.31 -17.16 2.27
CA GLN A 206 7.15 -16.39 3.52
C GLN A 206 6.01 -15.35 3.50
N LEU A 207 4.90 -15.65 2.83
CA LEU A 207 3.72 -14.78 2.80
C LEU A 207 3.12 -14.62 4.21
N SER A 208 2.59 -13.43 4.51
CA SER A 208 1.91 -13.20 5.79
C SER A 208 0.66 -14.09 5.95
N PRO A 209 0.18 -14.31 7.19
CA PRO A 209 -1.08 -15.01 7.44
C PRO A 209 -2.28 -14.43 6.70
N THR A 210 -2.29 -13.11 6.45
CA THR A 210 -3.35 -12.43 5.69
C THR A 210 -3.35 -12.85 4.23
N SER A 211 -2.20 -12.78 3.56
CA SER A 211 -2.04 -13.20 2.16
C SER A 211 -2.29 -14.70 1.99
N GLU A 212 -1.85 -15.51 2.95
CA GLU A 212 -2.13 -16.95 2.98
C GLU A 212 -3.63 -17.26 3.08
N ILE A 213 -4.38 -16.57 3.95
CA ILE A 213 -5.83 -16.75 4.07
C ILE A 213 -6.54 -16.41 2.76
N LEU A 214 -6.14 -15.30 2.10
CA LEU A 214 -6.72 -14.87 0.82
C LEU A 214 -6.43 -15.88 -0.30
N LEU A 215 -5.20 -16.35 -0.43
CA LEU A 215 -4.88 -17.38 -1.43
C LEU A 215 -5.67 -18.67 -1.19
N LYS A 216 -5.73 -19.12 0.07
CA LYS A 216 -6.47 -20.35 0.44
C LYS A 216 -7.97 -20.22 0.21
N SER A 217 -8.57 -19.04 0.39
CA SER A 217 -10.00 -18.85 0.10
C SER A 217 -10.31 -18.95 -1.40
N ALA A 218 -9.36 -18.59 -2.26
CA ALA A 218 -9.49 -18.67 -3.70
C ALA A 218 -9.24 -20.08 -4.29
N PHE A 219 -8.46 -20.93 -3.60
CA PHE A 219 -8.14 -22.29 -4.06
C PHE A 219 -9.37 -23.17 -4.34
N GLY A 220 -10.47 -22.95 -3.63
CA GLY A 220 -11.72 -23.66 -3.87
C GLY A 220 -12.32 -23.44 -5.27
N GLN A 221 -11.88 -22.40 -5.99
CA GLN A 221 -12.45 -21.97 -7.27
C GLN A 221 -11.48 -22.02 -8.45
N ILE A 222 -10.21 -22.41 -8.24
CA ILE A 222 -9.19 -22.47 -9.31
C ILE A 222 -9.65 -23.25 -10.54
N LYS A 223 -10.38 -24.37 -10.35
CA LYS A 223 -10.92 -25.18 -11.45
C LYS A 223 -11.84 -24.39 -12.39
N SER A 224 -12.51 -23.34 -11.90
CA SER A 224 -13.37 -22.50 -12.76
C SER A 224 -12.56 -21.68 -13.76
N VAL A 225 -11.35 -21.23 -13.38
CA VAL A 225 -10.41 -20.55 -14.28
C VAL A 225 -9.82 -21.54 -15.30
N GLU A 226 -9.47 -22.75 -14.87
CA GLU A 226 -9.00 -23.82 -15.76
C GLU A 226 -10.06 -24.14 -16.84
N ILE A 227 -11.32 -24.31 -16.41
CA ILE A 227 -12.47 -24.55 -17.29
C ILE A 227 -12.67 -23.37 -18.24
N PHE A 228 -12.53 -22.13 -17.76
CA PHE A 228 -12.63 -20.94 -18.60
C PHE A 228 -11.57 -20.98 -19.71
N ILE A 229 -10.29 -21.07 -19.35
CA ILE A 229 -9.16 -21.01 -20.30
C ILE A 229 -9.28 -22.13 -21.34
N LYS A 230 -9.56 -23.36 -20.89
CA LYS A 230 -9.68 -24.53 -21.79
C LYS A 230 -10.84 -24.40 -22.78
N ASN A 231 -11.93 -23.77 -22.38
CA ASN A 231 -13.14 -23.67 -23.18
C ASN A 231 -13.34 -22.30 -23.81
N TYR A 232 -12.37 -21.37 -23.74
CA TYR A 232 -12.48 -20.04 -24.33
C TYR A 232 -12.13 -20.09 -25.82
N PRO A 233 -13.12 -20.08 -26.75
CA PRO A 233 -12.87 -20.41 -28.15
C PRO A 233 -12.32 -19.22 -28.95
N ILE A 234 -12.41 -18.00 -28.41
CA ILE A 234 -12.06 -16.76 -29.10
C ILE A 234 -10.55 -16.58 -29.16
N ASP A 235 -9.83 -17.02 -28.13
CA ASP A 235 -8.39 -16.85 -28.01
C ASP A 235 -7.75 -18.00 -27.22
N PRO A 236 -7.30 -19.05 -27.92
CA PRO A 236 -6.69 -20.23 -27.28
C PRO A 236 -5.38 -19.91 -26.54
N THR A 237 -4.70 -18.82 -26.91
CA THR A 237 -3.40 -18.43 -26.32
C THR A 237 -3.54 -17.50 -25.12
N LEU A 238 -4.77 -17.14 -24.75
CA LEU A 238 -5.03 -16.18 -23.67
C LEU A 238 -4.40 -16.62 -22.34
N GLY A 239 -4.51 -17.91 -22.00
CA GLY A 239 -3.92 -18.46 -20.77
C GLY A 239 -2.40 -18.28 -20.72
N GLU A 240 -1.71 -18.61 -21.81
CA GLU A 240 -0.25 -18.49 -21.94
C GLU A 240 0.20 -17.04 -21.84
N ARG A 241 -0.47 -16.11 -22.54
CA ARG A 241 -0.13 -14.68 -22.47
C ARG A 241 -0.34 -14.12 -21.06
N VAL A 242 -1.35 -14.58 -20.35
CA VAL A 242 -1.59 -14.19 -18.95
C VAL A 242 -0.47 -14.73 -18.05
N ALA A 243 -0.06 -15.99 -18.22
CA ALA A 243 1.07 -16.56 -17.48
C ALA A 243 2.35 -15.73 -17.69
N VAL A 244 2.71 -15.44 -18.95
CA VAL A 244 3.88 -14.62 -19.28
C VAL A 244 3.79 -13.22 -18.68
N ALA A 245 2.63 -12.57 -18.78
CA ALA A 245 2.43 -11.22 -18.22
C ALA A 245 2.63 -11.19 -16.70
N LEU A 246 2.06 -12.16 -15.99
CA LEU A 246 2.17 -12.26 -14.54
C LEU A 246 3.59 -12.63 -14.11
N ASN A 247 4.26 -13.57 -14.80
CA ASN A 247 5.64 -13.93 -14.52
C ASN A 247 6.58 -12.74 -14.74
N ASN A 248 6.48 -12.04 -15.87
CA ASN A 248 7.30 -10.87 -16.15
C ASN A 248 7.17 -9.80 -15.05
N LYS A 249 5.92 -9.53 -14.62
CA LYS A 249 5.69 -8.57 -13.53
C LYS A 249 6.24 -9.09 -12.21
N TYR A 250 6.12 -10.39 -11.93
CA TYR A 250 6.69 -11.00 -10.73
C TYR A 250 8.22 -10.89 -10.70
N GLN A 251 8.92 -11.18 -11.81
CA GLN A 251 10.38 -11.05 -11.88
C GLN A 251 10.84 -9.59 -11.72
N GLU A 252 10.16 -8.64 -12.37
CA GLU A 252 10.41 -7.20 -12.20
C GLU A 252 10.35 -6.80 -10.71
N LEU A 253 9.27 -7.18 -10.01
CA LEU A 253 9.09 -6.86 -8.59
C LEU A 253 10.09 -7.59 -7.68
N LYS A 254 10.54 -8.79 -8.08
CA LYS A 254 11.52 -9.58 -7.34
C LYS A 254 12.91 -8.95 -7.38
N GLU A 255 13.32 -8.38 -8.51
CA GLU A 255 14.61 -7.69 -8.67
C GLU A 255 14.76 -6.50 -7.70
N GLU A 256 13.63 -5.87 -7.33
CA GLU A 256 13.60 -4.76 -6.38
C GLU A 256 13.78 -5.17 -4.91
N ARG A 257 13.93 -6.48 -4.60
CA ARG A 257 14.08 -7.05 -3.24
C ARG A 257 12.95 -6.63 -2.29
N LEU A 258 11.74 -6.55 -2.82
CA LEU A 258 10.52 -6.22 -2.08
C LEU A 258 10.07 -7.39 -1.20
N SER A 259 9.24 -7.12 -0.18
CA SER A 259 8.67 -8.20 0.64
C SER A 259 7.67 -9.03 -0.17
N PRO A 260 7.51 -10.33 0.11
CA PRO A 260 6.55 -11.18 -0.59
C PRO A 260 5.11 -10.68 -0.57
N ASP A 261 4.65 -10.11 0.56
CA ASP A 261 3.32 -9.50 0.67
C ASP A 261 3.16 -8.26 -0.22
N TYR A 262 4.23 -7.47 -0.39
CA TYR A 262 4.22 -6.34 -1.29
C TYR A 262 4.12 -6.79 -2.75
N ILE A 263 4.92 -7.78 -3.13
CA ILE A 263 4.85 -8.40 -4.47
C ILE A 263 3.44 -8.94 -4.73
N PHE A 264 2.83 -9.63 -3.76
CA PHE A 264 1.46 -10.14 -3.87
C PHE A 264 0.44 -9.03 -4.10
N ALA A 265 0.52 -7.94 -3.31
CA ALA A 265 -0.40 -6.81 -3.44
C ALA A 265 -0.23 -6.06 -4.77
N GLU A 266 1.00 -5.89 -5.25
CA GLU A 266 1.32 -5.29 -6.54
C GLU A 266 0.82 -6.14 -7.72
N LEU A 267 1.00 -7.47 -7.66
CA LEU A 267 0.44 -8.37 -8.66
C LEU A 267 -1.09 -8.30 -8.68
N LEU A 268 -1.75 -8.23 -7.51
CA LEU A 268 -3.20 -8.07 -7.45
C LEU A 268 -3.65 -6.74 -8.06
N SER A 269 -2.97 -5.64 -7.73
CA SER A 269 -3.22 -4.32 -8.34
C SER A 269 -2.98 -4.31 -9.86
N PHE A 270 -1.96 -5.04 -10.32
CA PHE A 270 -1.67 -5.22 -11.74
C PHE A 270 -2.81 -5.91 -12.49
N THR A 271 -3.45 -6.92 -11.88
CA THR A 271 -4.61 -7.60 -12.48
C THR A 271 -5.86 -6.71 -12.51
N THR A 272 -6.21 -6.05 -11.40
CA THR A 272 -7.43 -5.25 -11.32
C THR A 272 -7.35 -4.11 -10.30
N THR A 273 -8.14 -3.07 -10.61
CA THR A 273 -8.48 -1.97 -9.71
C THR A 273 -10.00 -1.82 -9.61
N GLY A 274 -10.75 -2.86 -9.98
CA GLY A 274 -12.20 -2.91 -9.96
C GLY A 274 -12.78 -3.09 -8.55
N ASP A 275 -14.09 -3.29 -8.49
CA ASP A 275 -14.78 -3.59 -7.23
C ASP A 275 -14.39 -4.95 -6.63
N ASN A 276 -15.01 -5.31 -5.50
CA ASN A 276 -14.68 -6.54 -4.78
C ASN A 276 -14.92 -7.83 -5.60
N VAL A 277 -15.88 -7.86 -6.52
CA VAL A 277 -16.14 -9.04 -7.35
C VAL A 277 -15.02 -9.20 -8.38
N TYR A 278 -14.57 -8.09 -8.99
CA TYR A 278 -13.38 -8.13 -9.84
C TYR A 278 -12.10 -8.44 -9.05
N LEU A 279 -11.97 -7.93 -7.83
CA LEU A 279 -10.85 -8.26 -6.93
C LEU A 279 -10.86 -9.75 -6.54
N ALA A 280 -12.05 -10.32 -6.32
CA ALA A 280 -12.23 -11.76 -6.09
C ALA A 280 -11.84 -12.58 -7.32
N ALA A 281 -12.32 -12.19 -8.51
CA ALA A 281 -11.96 -12.85 -9.76
C ALA A 281 -10.45 -12.79 -10.02
N ALA A 282 -9.84 -11.63 -9.83
CA ALA A 282 -8.40 -11.43 -9.90
C ALA A 282 -7.63 -12.32 -8.92
N LEU A 283 -8.10 -12.42 -7.68
CA LEU A 283 -7.50 -13.30 -6.67
C LEU A 283 -7.58 -14.77 -7.07
N ILE A 284 -8.70 -15.23 -7.65
CA ILE A 284 -8.85 -16.61 -8.15
C ILE A 284 -7.94 -16.86 -9.35
N VAL A 285 -7.83 -15.91 -10.28
CA VAL A 285 -6.90 -15.97 -11.42
C VAL A 285 -5.45 -16.05 -10.94
N MET A 286 -5.04 -15.17 -10.03
CA MET A 286 -3.70 -15.22 -9.43
C MET A 286 -3.45 -16.54 -8.71
N ALA A 287 -4.44 -17.06 -7.98
CA ALA A 287 -4.33 -18.33 -7.29
C ALA A 287 -4.14 -19.51 -8.27
N TYR A 288 -4.83 -19.48 -9.43
CA TYR A 288 -4.62 -20.43 -10.51
C TYR A 288 -3.18 -20.38 -11.03
N PHE A 289 -2.66 -19.19 -11.38
CA PHE A 289 -1.30 -19.03 -11.89
C PHE A 289 -0.21 -19.27 -10.82
N PHE A 290 -0.57 -19.11 -9.55
CA PHE A 290 0.26 -19.50 -8.42
C PHE A 290 0.36 -21.03 -8.30
N GLU A 291 -0.76 -21.75 -8.51
CA GLU A 291 -0.78 -23.22 -8.50
C GLU A 291 -0.09 -23.83 -9.73
N SER A 292 -0.26 -23.25 -10.93
CA SER A 292 0.39 -23.71 -12.18
C SER A 292 1.87 -23.36 -12.29
N CYS A 293 2.39 -22.62 -11.31
CA CYS A 293 3.79 -22.21 -11.16
C CYS A 293 4.32 -21.10 -12.05
N ASP A 294 3.43 -20.30 -12.62
CA ASP A 294 3.80 -19.16 -13.45
C ASP A 294 4.23 -17.93 -12.62
N ILE A 295 3.92 -17.90 -11.32
CA ILE A 295 4.37 -16.87 -10.36
C ILE A 295 4.84 -17.50 -9.03
N PHE A 296 5.75 -16.81 -8.33
CA PHE A 296 6.38 -17.22 -7.06
C PHE A 296 7.28 -18.48 -7.14
N GLU A 297 8.29 -18.59 -6.27
CA GLU A 297 9.29 -19.67 -6.33
C GLU A 297 8.72 -21.04 -5.93
N ALA A 298 9.19 -22.10 -6.58
CA ALA A 298 8.83 -23.49 -6.31
C ALA A 298 9.77 -24.20 -5.33
N SER A 299 10.97 -23.65 -5.07
CA SER A 299 11.95 -24.17 -4.10
C SER A 299 12.90 -23.05 -3.67
N ILE A 300 13.52 -23.19 -2.49
CA ILE A 300 14.66 -22.35 -2.09
C ILE A 300 15.84 -22.74 -2.98
N GLY A 301 16.34 -21.78 -3.78
CA GLY A 301 17.67 -21.85 -4.39
C GLY A 301 18.73 -21.34 -3.43
#